data_AF-A0A7S0NT34-F1
#
_entry.id   AF-A0A7S0NT34-F1
#
_cell.length_a   1.000
_cell.length_b   1.000
_cell.length_c   1.000
_cell.angle_alpha   90.00
_cell.angle_beta   90.00
_cell.angle_gamma   90.00
#
_symmetry.space_group_name_H-M   'P 1'
#
loop_
_entity.id
_entity.type
_entity.pdbx_description
1 polymer ?
#
loop_
_entity_poly.entity_id
_entity_poly.type
_entity_poly.pdbx_seq_one_letter_code
_entity_poly.pdbx_strand_id
1 'polypeptide(L)'
;KQHLTYLVGKRLQPSSTTQMPRTHVIQSDGIGTRCTGTSHFPLLPKWPRLAAAVTASGWVNPASLRLGDASHLASIEPLAITAYTNAILDAPQSWVLDVGANVGAFTYIAAALGAHVVAVEMQPICLKRIECHLRQLPRFPNVTVLNRYAAASEKQPAVRVPVQRCNVLASPTAVAGRWPHGLELKEGRRLANMTDDARYNITMPVLPVHLARYVHEHMSSTPISVAKIDTEGYEIHVLESLRGVWPLLNALVIEFQPNAWKFANVSHEAGIQTVKELMQTNSFVGVTLPHAARNEQPHKPAHLRLCSMELV
;
A
#
# COMPACT_ATOMS: atom_id res chain seq x y z
N LYS A 1 -5.75 -22.18 7.73
CA LYS A 1 -4.54 -21.43 8.17
C LYS A 1 -4.33 -20.32 7.15
N GLN A 2 -4.07 -19.08 7.58
CA GLN A 2 -3.90 -17.95 6.66
C GLN A 2 -2.59 -18.11 5.92
N HIS A 3 -2.66 -18.24 4.60
CA HIS A 3 -1.51 -18.06 3.74
C HIS A 3 -1.57 -16.60 3.27
N LEU A 4 -0.91 -15.70 4.00
CA LEU A 4 -0.53 -14.42 3.40
C LEU A 4 0.35 -14.76 2.22
N THR A 5 -0.11 -14.39 1.04
CA THR A 5 0.65 -14.57 -0.18
C THR A 5 0.98 -13.19 -0.68
N TYR A 6 2.25 -12.81 -0.54
CA TYR A 6 2.78 -11.68 -1.28
C TYR A 6 2.94 -12.13 -2.72
N LEU A 7 2.37 -11.42 -3.68
CA LEU A 7 2.75 -11.57 -5.08
C LEU A 7 3.62 -10.37 -5.43
N VAL A 8 4.91 -10.63 -5.67
CA VAL A 8 5.79 -9.67 -6.31
C VAL A 8 5.84 -9.99 -7.78
N GLY A 9 5.25 -9.13 -8.60
CA GLY A 9 5.32 -9.21 -10.07
C GLY A 9 6.29 -8.17 -10.61
N LYS A 10 7.11 -8.52 -11.61
CA LYS A 10 7.88 -7.57 -12.42
C LYS A 10 7.69 -7.90 -13.89
N ARG A 11 7.40 -6.88 -14.71
CA ARG A 11 7.30 -7.03 -16.16
C ARG A 11 8.69 -7.25 -16.75
N LEU A 12 8.81 -8.20 -17.67
CA LEU A 12 10.05 -8.38 -18.44
C LEU A 12 10.16 -7.23 -19.44
N GLN A 13 11.05 -6.26 -19.18
CA GLN A 13 11.30 -5.17 -20.11
C GLN A 13 12.46 -5.50 -21.08
N PRO A 14 12.32 -5.17 -22.37
CA PRO A 14 13.47 -5.08 -23.27
C PRO A 14 14.33 -3.85 -22.87
N SER A 15 15.64 -4.04 -22.72
CA SER A 15 16.57 -3.03 -22.19
C SER A 15 16.60 -1.76 -23.03
N SER A 16 16.34 -0.60 -22.43
CA SER A 16 16.69 0.70 -23.00
C SER A 16 17.17 1.66 -21.91
N THR A 17 18.24 2.41 -22.20
CA THR A 17 18.94 3.30 -21.27
C THR A 17 18.40 4.73 -21.44
N THR A 18 17.89 5.35 -20.37
CA THR A 18 17.41 6.74 -20.40
C THR A 18 18.08 7.56 -19.29
N GLN A 19 18.51 8.80 -19.60
CA GLN A 19 19.11 9.76 -18.66
C GLN A 19 18.05 10.66 -17.99
N MET A 20 18.32 11.08 -16.75
CA MET A 20 17.40 11.88 -15.92
C MET A 20 17.58 13.42 -16.08
N PRO A 21 16.49 14.21 -16.15
CA PRO A 21 16.52 15.67 -16.07
C PRO A 21 16.47 16.21 -14.63
N ARG A 22 16.97 17.44 -14.44
CA ARG A 22 16.95 18.23 -13.17
C ARG A 22 15.75 19.21 -13.16
N THR A 23 15.13 19.41 -11.99
CA THR A 23 13.98 20.32 -11.78
C THR A 23 14.22 21.37 -10.69
N HIS A 24 13.53 22.52 -10.81
CA HIS A 24 13.63 23.71 -9.94
C HIS A 24 12.64 23.70 -8.76
N VAL A 25 12.95 24.50 -7.72
CA VAL A 25 12.36 24.46 -6.36
C VAL A 25 11.43 25.67 -6.09
N ILE A 26 10.30 25.44 -5.41
CA ILE A 26 9.42 26.48 -4.82
C ILE A 26 9.21 26.16 -3.32
N GLN A 27 9.29 27.17 -2.44
CA GLN A 27 9.09 27.08 -0.98
C GLN A 27 7.61 27.28 -0.60
N SER A 28 7.15 26.64 0.49
CA SER A 28 5.80 26.82 1.05
C SER A 28 5.84 27.11 2.56
N ASP A 29 5.01 28.06 3.02
CA ASP A 29 4.89 28.52 4.41
C ASP A 29 3.96 27.65 5.28
N GLY A 30 4.30 27.55 6.57
CA GLY A 30 3.83 26.50 7.47
C GLY A 30 2.68 26.85 8.43
N ILE A 31 1.82 25.86 8.67
CA ILE A 31 0.93 25.77 9.85
C ILE A 31 1.34 24.52 10.64
N GLY A 32 1.93 24.73 11.83
CA GLY A 32 2.58 23.69 12.62
C GLY A 32 1.62 22.89 13.51
N THR A 33 1.06 21.79 13.00
CA THR A 33 0.61 20.69 13.86
C THR A 33 1.83 19.85 14.24
N ARG A 34 2.20 19.89 15.52
CA ARG A 34 3.40 19.24 16.05
C ARG A 34 3.20 17.71 16.01
N CYS A 35 4.05 17.01 15.25
CA CYS A 35 4.12 15.54 15.18
C CYS A 35 4.67 14.93 16.49
N THR A 36 3.96 15.07 17.60
CA THR A 36 4.48 14.78 18.96
C THR A 36 4.34 13.31 19.37
N GLY A 37 4.69 12.39 18.48
CA GLY A 37 4.84 10.96 18.77
C GLY A 37 6.32 10.55 18.71
N THR A 38 7.19 11.21 19.47
CA THR A 38 8.63 10.95 19.42
C THR A 38 9.03 9.79 20.32
N SER A 39 9.09 8.59 19.76
CA SER A 39 10.08 7.59 20.20
C SER A 39 11.22 7.60 19.19
N HIS A 40 12.43 7.89 19.67
CA HIS A 40 13.63 7.97 18.86
C HIS A 40 14.10 6.56 18.47
N PHE A 41 13.95 6.16 17.20
CA PHE A 41 14.59 4.94 16.71
C PHE A 41 15.17 5.15 15.30
N PRO A 42 16.49 4.97 15.11
CA PRO A 42 17.07 4.87 13.78
C PRO A 42 16.75 3.47 13.21
N LEU A 43 15.79 3.38 12.31
CA LEU A 43 15.33 2.11 11.70
C LEU A 43 16.17 1.66 10.50
N LEU A 44 16.90 2.57 9.88
CA LEU A 44 17.65 2.29 8.65
C LEU A 44 18.81 1.28 8.76
N PRO A 45 19.46 1.04 9.93
CA PRO A 45 20.50 0.01 10.01
C PRO A 45 19.98 -1.40 9.64
N LYS A 46 18.68 -1.66 9.80
CA LYS A 46 18.05 -2.93 9.39
C LYS A 46 17.84 -3.06 7.87
N TRP A 47 17.99 -1.96 7.12
CA TRP A 47 17.69 -1.87 5.70
C TRP A 47 18.83 -1.20 4.94
N PRO A 48 20.03 -1.79 4.90
CA PRO A 48 21.22 -1.15 4.34
C PRO A 48 21.05 -0.74 2.87
N ARG A 49 20.26 -1.48 2.09
CA ARG A 49 19.93 -1.11 0.70
C ARG A 49 19.04 0.13 0.62
N LEU A 50 18.01 0.22 1.46
CA LEU A 50 17.16 1.42 1.52
C LEU A 50 17.99 2.63 2.00
N ALA A 51 18.83 2.43 3.01
CA ALA A 51 19.74 3.47 3.47
C ALA A 51 20.69 3.93 2.36
N ALA A 52 21.30 2.99 1.62
CA ALA A 52 22.18 3.29 0.48
C ALA A 52 21.42 4.00 -0.65
N ALA A 53 20.21 3.56 -0.99
CA ALA A 53 19.37 4.17 -2.02
C ALA A 53 18.97 5.60 -1.65
N VAL A 54 18.52 5.82 -0.42
CA VAL A 54 18.20 7.16 0.10
C VAL A 54 19.45 8.05 0.15
N THR A 55 20.62 7.49 0.51
CA THR A 55 21.88 8.23 0.47
C THR A 55 22.26 8.61 -0.96
N ALA A 56 22.21 7.64 -1.88
CA ALA A 56 22.59 7.81 -3.29
C ALA A 56 21.65 8.76 -4.04
N SER A 57 20.39 8.81 -3.64
CA SER A 57 19.44 9.75 -4.21
C SER A 57 19.83 11.20 -3.83
N GLY A 58 20.44 11.41 -2.66
CA GLY A 58 20.79 12.73 -2.14
C GLY A 58 19.59 13.55 -1.67
N TRP A 59 18.39 12.94 -1.61
CA TRP A 59 17.14 13.65 -1.27
C TRP A 59 16.94 13.79 0.23
N VAL A 60 17.39 12.82 1.02
CA VAL A 60 17.19 12.80 2.47
C VAL A 60 18.43 12.28 3.16
N ASN A 61 18.80 12.88 4.28
CA ASN A 61 19.82 12.29 5.15
C ASN A 61 19.22 11.01 5.79
N PRO A 62 19.81 9.82 5.60
CA PRO A 62 19.35 8.61 6.26
C PRO A 62 19.16 8.80 7.78
N ALA A 63 20.08 9.51 8.43
CA ALA A 63 20.02 9.77 9.87
C ALA A 63 18.82 10.65 10.30
N SER A 64 18.18 11.37 9.37
CA SER A 64 17.00 12.18 9.64
C SER A 64 15.67 11.46 9.38
N LEU A 65 15.67 10.25 8.81
CA LEU A 65 14.43 9.49 8.59
C LEU A 65 13.90 8.99 9.94
N ARG A 66 12.83 9.63 10.45
CA ARG A 66 12.15 9.28 11.71
C ARG A 66 10.77 8.72 11.43
N LEU A 67 10.70 7.50 10.93
CA LEU A 67 9.42 6.82 10.78
C LEU A 67 8.73 6.70 12.15
N GLY A 68 7.63 7.44 12.31
CA GLY A 68 7.00 7.77 13.60
C GLY A 68 6.35 6.60 14.32
N ASP A 69 6.43 5.40 13.73
CA ASP A 69 6.04 4.15 14.37
C ASP A 69 6.96 3.02 13.90
N ALA A 70 8.15 2.97 14.50
CA ALA A 70 9.17 1.96 14.25
C ALA A 70 8.66 0.52 14.38
N SER A 71 7.64 0.31 15.21
CA SER A 71 7.02 -0.99 15.44
C SER A 71 6.33 -1.50 14.18
N HIS A 72 5.73 -0.60 13.38
CA HIS A 72 5.06 -0.98 12.15
C HIS A 72 6.08 -1.45 11.11
N LEU A 73 7.17 -0.72 10.88
CA LEU A 73 8.24 -1.19 9.98
C LEU A 73 8.86 -2.51 10.41
N ALA A 74 9.02 -2.72 11.72
CA ALA A 74 9.53 -3.99 12.24
C ALA A 74 8.59 -5.17 11.96
N SER A 75 7.29 -4.89 11.75
CA SER A 75 6.31 -5.89 11.32
C SER A 75 6.17 -6.03 9.80
N ILE A 76 6.70 -5.09 9.01
CA ILE A 76 6.64 -5.18 7.54
C ILE A 76 7.64 -6.23 7.07
N GLU A 77 7.19 -7.07 6.14
CA GLU A 77 8.00 -8.16 5.62
C GLU A 77 9.20 -7.64 4.79
N PRO A 78 10.45 -8.06 5.11
CA PRO A 78 11.63 -7.57 4.43
C PRO A 78 11.67 -7.73 2.92
N LEU A 79 11.06 -8.78 2.40
CA LEU A 79 11.01 -8.98 0.97
C LEU A 79 10.08 -7.96 0.30
N ALA A 80 8.94 -7.63 0.89
CA ALA A 80 8.01 -6.65 0.33
C ALA A 80 8.67 -5.27 0.20
N ILE A 81 9.39 -4.82 1.25
CA ILE A 81 10.16 -3.56 1.20
C ILE A 81 11.23 -3.61 0.12
N THR A 82 11.97 -4.71 0.04
CA THR A 82 13.06 -4.87 -0.93
C THR A 82 12.53 -4.86 -2.36
N ALA A 83 11.48 -5.62 -2.65
CA ALA A 83 10.82 -5.67 -3.94
C ALA A 83 10.27 -4.30 -4.35
N TYR A 84 9.55 -3.64 -3.44
CA TYR A 84 8.99 -2.32 -3.66
C TYR A 84 10.07 -1.27 -3.95
N THR A 85 11.13 -1.23 -3.13
CA THR A 85 12.23 -0.28 -3.29
C THR A 85 12.96 -0.49 -4.61
N ASN A 86 13.27 -1.74 -4.98
CA ASN A 86 13.94 -2.03 -6.25
C ASN A 86 13.09 -1.62 -7.45
N ALA A 87 11.78 -1.88 -7.42
CA ALA A 87 10.88 -1.51 -8.50
C ALA A 87 10.84 0.01 -8.75
N ILE A 88 10.92 0.82 -7.68
CA ILE A 88 11.01 2.28 -7.77
C ILE A 88 12.35 2.71 -8.35
N LEU A 89 13.45 2.13 -7.88
CA LEU A 89 14.81 2.48 -8.33
C LEU A 89 15.05 2.10 -9.80
N ASP A 90 14.42 1.03 -10.28
CA ASP A 90 14.51 0.59 -11.67
C ASP A 90 13.75 1.51 -12.64
N ALA A 91 12.83 2.33 -12.14
CA ALA A 91 12.00 3.24 -12.93
C ALA A 91 11.90 4.62 -12.26
N PRO A 92 13.00 5.40 -12.25
CA PRO A 92 13.03 6.72 -11.63
C PRO A 92 12.04 7.67 -12.33
N GLN A 93 11.49 8.63 -11.59
CA GLN A 93 10.47 9.60 -12.05
C GLN A 93 9.11 8.98 -12.48
N SER A 94 8.89 7.71 -12.17
CA SER A 94 7.59 7.05 -12.36
C SER A 94 6.62 7.38 -11.23
N TRP A 95 5.38 6.99 -11.46
CA TRP A 95 4.36 7.00 -10.43
C TRP A 95 4.38 5.72 -9.59
N VAL A 96 3.96 5.86 -8.34
CA VAL A 96 3.79 4.78 -7.36
C VAL A 96 2.38 4.86 -6.79
N LEU A 97 1.70 3.73 -6.73
CA LEU A 97 0.41 3.60 -6.07
C LEU A 97 0.59 2.88 -4.73
N ASP A 98 0.12 3.45 -3.63
CA ASP A 98 0.08 2.80 -2.31
C ASP A 98 -1.38 2.72 -1.84
N VAL A 99 -2.01 1.56 -2.03
CA VAL A 99 -3.43 1.34 -1.73
C VAL A 99 -3.57 0.58 -0.43
N GLY A 100 -4.36 1.13 0.50
CA GLY A 100 -4.32 0.71 1.90
C GLY A 100 -3.02 1.17 2.53
N ALA A 101 -2.74 2.47 2.40
CA ALA A 101 -1.48 3.05 2.86
C ALA A 101 -1.29 2.95 4.38
N ASN A 102 -2.38 2.80 5.15
CA ASN A 102 -2.39 2.68 6.61
C ASN A 102 -1.62 3.86 7.23
N VAL A 103 -0.61 3.62 8.05
CA VAL A 103 0.22 4.69 8.63
C VAL A 103 1.23 5.32 7.65
N GLY A 104 1.24 4.91 6.38
CA GLY A 104 2.03 5.52 5.31
C GLY A 104 3.48 5.05 5.20
N ALA A 105 3.81 3.85 5.67
CA ALA A 105 5.18 3.35 5.62
C ALA A 105 5.70 3.25 4.18
N PHE A 106 4.95 2.59 3.28
CA PHE A 106 5.32 2.47 1.86
C PHE A 106 5.26 3.81 1.14
N THR A 107 4.22 4.61 1.38
CA THR A 107 4.10 6.00 0.91
C THR A 107 5.35 6.82 1.23
N TYR A 108 5.80 6.78 2.49
CA TYR A 108 6.99 7.52 2.94
C TYR A 108 8.27 7.01 2.27
N ILE A 109 8.44 5.69 2.15
CA ILE A 109 9.59 5.09 1.47
C ILE A 109 9.64 5.56 0.01
N ALA A 110 8.53 5.48 -0.71
CA ALA A 110 8.46 5.91 -2.11
C ALA A 110 8.76 7.41 -2.27
N ALA A 111 8.18 8.24 -1.41
CA ALA A 111 8.43 9.68 -1.41
C ALA A 111 9.91 10.01 -1.09
N ALA A 112 10.53 9.33 -0.13
CA ALA A 112 11.94 9.49 0.21
C ALA A 112 12.89 9.07 -0.93
N LEU A 113 12.43 8.17 -1.81
CA LEU A 113 13.12 7.77 -3.04
C LEU A 113 12.84 8.72 -4.23
N GLY A 114 12.05 9.78 -4.02
CA GLY A 114 11.76 10.81 -5.02
C GLY A 114 10.66 10.44 -6.01
N ALA A 115 9.89 9.37 -5.77
CA ALA A 115 8.78 8.98 -6.63
C ALA A 115 7.59 9.95 -6.54
N HIS A 116 6.74 9.93 -7.57
CA HIS A 116 5.41 10.54 -7.51
C HIS A 116 4.43 9.53 -6.92
N VAL A 117 3.82 9.82 -5.78
CA VAL A 117 3.04 8.84 -5.02
C VAL A 117 1.58 9.24 -4.98
N VAL A 118 0.69 8.30 -5.30
CA VAL A 118 -0.73 8.37 -4.96
C VAL A 118 -0.99 7.35 -3.84
N ALA A 119 -1.19 7.86 -2.63
CA ALA A 119 -1.54 7.07 -1.47
C ALA A 119 -3.05 7.07 -1.27
N VAL A 120 -3.66 5.90 -1.11
CA VAL A 120 -5.10 5.74 -0.90
C VAL A 120 -5.33 5.12 0.46
N GLU A 121 -5.99 5.86 1.33
CA GLU A 121 -6.32 5.45 2.68
C GLU A 121 -7.71 5.95 3.05
N MET A 122 -8.54 5.11 3.65
CA MET A 122 -9.90 5.50 4.02
C MET A 122 -9.95 6.14 5.40
N GLN A 123 -9.07 5.76 6.34
CA GLN A 123 -9.13 6.18 7.74
C GLN A 123 -8.53 7.59 7.95
N PRO A 124 -9.32 8.58 8.38
CA PRO A 124 -8.88 9.98 8.47
C PRO A 124 -7.69 10.20 9.40
N ILE A 125 -7.63 9.48 10.53
CA ILE A 125 -6.48 9.60 11.44
C ILE A 125 -5.22 8.98 10.84
N CYS A 126 -5.34 7.97 9.97
CA CYS A 126 -4.20 7.42 9.25
C CYS A 126 -3.65 8.46 8.27
N LEU A 127 -4.51 9.22 7.57
CA LEU A 127 -4.07 10.33 6.71
C LEU A 127 -3.26 11.36 7.47
N LYS A 128 -3.71 11.77 8.67
CA LYS A 128 -2.95 12.69 9.51
C LYS A 128 -1.57 12.13 9.89
N ARG A 129 -1.44 10.81 10.06
CA ARG A 129 -0.15 10.15 10.30
C ARG A 129 0.72 10.11 9.04
N ILE A 130 0.13 9.79 7.89
CA ILE A 130 0.79 9.84 6.58
C ILE A 130 1.38 11.25 6.36
N GLU A 131 0.55 12.29 6.45
CA GLU A 131 0.99 13.69 6.31
C GLU A 131 2.08 14.06 7.33
N CYS A 132 1.93 13.62 8.58
CA CYS A 132 2.91 13.86 9.62
C CYS A 132 4.27 13.22 9.32
N HIS A 133 4.30 11.97 8.83
CA HIS A 133 5.54 11.33 8.38
C HIS A 133 6.14 12.11 7.21
N LEU A 134 5.32 12.49 6.25
CA LEU A 134 5.77 13.13 5.03
C LEU A 134 6.34 14.53 5.23
N ARG A 135 5.87 15.29 6.23
CA ARG A 135 6.46 16.59 6.63
C ARG A 135 7.91 16.49 7.11
N GLN A 136 8.40 15.29 7.39
CA GLN A 136 9.80 15.07 7.73
C GLN A 136 10.71 15.03 6.50
N LEU A 137 10.14 14.94 5.30
CA LEU A 137 10.89 14.96 4.06
C LEU A 137 11.11 16.42 3.63
N PRO A 138 12.34 16.80 3.23
CA PRO A 138 12.65 18.18 2.82
C PRO A 138 11.92 18.59 1.52
N ARG A 139 11.39 17.64 0.75
CA ARG A 139 10.60 17.86 -0.46
C ARG A 139 9.36 16.98 -0.43
N PHE A 140 8.19 17.60 -0.28
CA PHE A 140 6.90 16.92 -0.25
C PHE A 140 6.01 17.02 -1.53
N PRO A 141 6.33 17.79 -2.59
CA PRO A 141 5.30 18.15 -3.58
C PRO A 141 4.78 16.97 -4.43
N ASN A 142 5.42 15.80 -4.36
CA ASN A 142 5.14 14.68 -5.25
C ASN A 142 4.20 13.62 -4.65
N VAL A 143 3.54 13.89 -3.52
CA VAL A 143 2.62 12.92 -2.89
C VAL A 143 1.20 13.47 -2.84
N THR A 144 0.27 12.71 -3.40
CA THR A 144 -1.17 12.94 -3.26
C THR A 144 -1.76 11.87 -2.35
N VAL A 145 -2.45 12.29 -1.28
CA VAL A 145 -3.11 11.39 -0.33
C VAL A 145 -4.61 11.50 -0.52
N LEU A 146 -5.27 10.39 -0.85
CA LEU A 146 -6.71 10.32 -1.11
C LEU A 146 -7.41 9.72 0.10
N ASN A 147 -8.34 10.47 0.72
CA ASN A 147 -9.27 9.93 1.71
C ASN A 147 -10.39 9.16 1.03
N ARG A 148 -10.06 7.98 0.51
CA ARG A 148 -10.93 7.14 -0.33
C ARG A 148 -10.61 5.68 -0.05
N TYR A 149 -11.50 4.79 -0.47
CA TYR A 149 -11.15 3.37 -0.64
C TYR A 149 -11.19 3.03 -2.14
N ALA A 150 -10.25 2.20 -2.61
CA ALA A 150 -10.25 1.79 -4.01
C ALA A 150 -11.34 0.73 -4.25
N ALA A 151 -12.08 0.86 -5.35
CA ALA A 151 -13.15 -0.07 -5.69
C ALA A 151 -13.33 -0.22 -7.21
N ALA A 152 -13.85 -1.36 -7.64
CA ALA A 152 -14.10 -1.66 -9.05
C ALA A 152 -15.10 -0.70 -9.74
N SER A 153 -15.84 0.10 -8.98
CA SER A 153 -16.76 1.11 -9.51
C SER A 153 -16.92 2.28 -8.54
N GLU A 154 -17.03 3.50 -9.07
CA GLU A 154 -17.38 4.70 -8.30
C GLU A 154 -18.83 4.70 -7.82
N LYS A 155 -19.67 3.79 -8.35
CA LYS A 155 -21.06 3.62 -7.93
C LYS A 155 -21.20 2.83 -6.62
N GLN A 156 -20.11 2.32 -6.07
CA GLN A 156 -20.13 1.63 -4.77
C GLN A 156 -20.58 2.60 -3.66
N PRO A 157 -21.36 2.13 -2.67
CA PRO A 157 -21.86 3.00 -1.62
C PRO A 157 -20.72 3.44 -0.69
N ALA A 158 -20.83 4.65 -0.13
CA ALA A 158 -19.89 5.12 0.87
C ALA A 158 -19.76 4.14 2.05
N VAL A 159 -18.54 3.94 2.54
CA VAL A 159 -18.28 3.14 3.76
C VAL A 159 -18.01 4.06 4.94
N ARG A 160 -18.48 3.71 6.14
CA ARG A 160 -18.28 4.53 7.33
C ARG A 160 -17.10 4.06 8.16
N VAL A 161 -16.04 4.85 8.24
CA VAL A 161 -14.79 4.44 8.93
C VAL A 161 -14.59 5.22 10.23
N PRO A 162 -13.93 4.64 11.26
CA PRO A 162 -13.63 5.35 12.50
C PRO A 162 -12.73 6.57 12.27
N VAL A 163 -13.12 7.73 12.85
CA VAL A 163 -12.39 8.99 12.62
C VAL A 163 -11.05 9.04 13.37
N GLN A 164 -10.98 8.45 14.57
CA GLN A 164 -9.86 8.62 15.52
C GLN A 164 -9.02 7.36 15.73
N ARG A 165 -9.21 6.31 14.93
CA ARG A 165 -8.46 5.04 15.06
C ARG A 165 -7.83 4.62 13.75
N CYS A 166 -6.52 4.39 13.79
CA CYS A 166 -5.71 3.90 12.68
C CYS A 166 -5.25 2.44 12.90
N ASN A 167 -5.33 1.96 14.14
CA ASN A 167 -4.98 0.60 14.53
C ASN A 167 -6.16 -0.38 14.42
N VAL A 168 -7.20 0.00 13.69
CA VAL A 168 -8.36 -0.84 13.43
C VAL A 168 -8.31 -1.22 11.96
N LEU A 169 -8.44 -2.51 11.70
CA LEU A 169 -8.49 -3.05 10.36
C LEU A 169 -9.73 -2.48 9.67
N ALA A 170 -9.52 -1.54 8.75
CA ALA A 170 -10.57 -0.90 7.97
C ALA A 170 -10.37 -1.29 6.50
N SER A 171 -11.16 -2.23 6.05
CA SER A 171 -11.45 -2.49 4.65
C SER A 171 -12.97 -2.35 4.46
N PRO A 172 -13.48 -2.16 3.25
CA PRO A 172 -14.93 -2.17 3.03
C PRO A 172 -15.60 -3.45 3.58
N THR A 173 -14.88 -4.57 3.62
CA THR A 173 -15.32 -5.83 4.24
C THR A 173 -15.24 -5.80 5.76
N ALA A 174 -14.22 -5.16 6.34
CA ALA A 174 -14.03 -5.10 7.79
C ALA A 174 -14.77 -3.96 8.50
N VAL A 175 -15.17 -2.93 7.76
CA VAL A 175 -16.07 -1.86 8.23
C VAL A 175 -17.47 -2.43 8.53
N ALA A 176 -17.84 -3.57 7.93
CA ALA A 176 -18.98 -4.39 8.36
C ALA A 176 -18.71 -5.22 9.64
N GLY A 177 -17.58 -4.97 10.31
CA GLY A 177 -17.24 -5.53 11.62
C GLY A 177 -16.49 -6.86 11.62
N ARG A 178 -16.01 -7.37 10.47
CA ARG A 178 -15.43 -8.72 10.37
C ARG A 178 -13.94 -8.72 10.02
N TRP A 179 -13.18 -9.59 10.67
CA TRP A 179 -11.84 -9.97 10.25
C TRP A 179 -11.88 -10.67 8.87
N PRO A 180 -10.74 -10.75 8.16
CA PRO A 180 -10.55 -11.54 6.94
C PRO A 180 -11.01 -13.01 7.04
N HIS A 181 -11.01 -13.61 8.24
CA HIS A 181 -11.53 -14.96 8.47
C HIS A 181 -13.00 -15.00 8.93
N GLY A 182 -13.73 -13.87 8.88
CA GLY A 182 -15.16 -13.77 9.16
C GLY A 182 -15.56 -13.59 10.62
N LEU A 183 -14.61 -13.65 11.55
CA LEU A 183 -14.91 -13.42 12.96
C LEU A 183 -15.11 -11.93 13.18
N GLU A 184 -16.08 -11.55 13.99
CA GLU A 184 -16.28 -10.15 14.30
C GLU A 184 -15.11 -9.61 15.13
N LEU A 185 -14.58 -8.47 14.70
CA LEU A 185 -13.63 -7.69 15.48
C LEU A 185 -14.30 -7.28 16.79
N LYS A 186 -13.55 -7.25 17.90
CA LYS A 186 -14.05 -6.68 19.17
C LYS A 186 -14.61 -5.28 18.94
N GLU A 187 -13.97 -4.52 18.04
CA GLU A 187 -14.42 -3.21 17.64
C GLU A 187 -15.67 -3.24 16.77
N GLY A 188 -15.78 -4.18 15.82
CA GLY A 188 -17.00 -4.40 15.06
C GLY A 188 -18.20 -4.67 15.96
N ARG A 189 -18.03 -5.56 16.96
CA ARG A 189 -19.04 -5.80 18.01
C ARG A 189 -19.37 -4.55 18.81
N ARG A 190 -18.34 -3.79 19.19
CA ARG A 190 -18.52 -2.53 19.93
C ARG A 190 -19.37 -1.54 19.12
N LEU A 191 -19.08 -1.38 17.83
CA LEU A 191 -19.81 -0.48 16.93
C LEU A 191 -21.23 -0.98 16.64
N ALA A 192 -21.42 -2.29 16.49
CA ALA A 192 -22.72 -2.91 16.30
C ALA A 192 -23.65 -2.72 17.51
N ASN A 193 -23.08 -2.66 18.72
CA ASN A 193 -23.83 -2.42 19.95
C ASN A 193 -24.08 -0.92 20.25
N MET A 194 -23.63 -0.01 19.38
CA MET A 194 -23.90 1.42 19.52
C MET A 194 -25.19 1.82 18.82
N THR A 195 -25.87 2.82 19.40
CA THR A 195 -26.92 3.56 18.69
C THR A 195 -26.37 4.16 17.40
N ASP A 196 -27.24 4.34 16.41
CA ASP A 196 -26.82 4.89 15.11
C ASP A 196 -26.24 6.30 15.27
N ASP A 197 -26.78 7.13 16.16
CA ASP A 197 -26.22 8.45 16.49
C ASP A 197 -24.81 8.37 17.07
N ALA A 198 -24.59 7.49 18.05
CA ALA A 198 -23.27 7.30 18.65
C ALA A 198 -22.25 6.81 17.62
N ARG A 199 -22.67 5.89 16.74
CA ARG A 199 -21.85 5.40 15.62
C ARG A 199 -21.57 6.50 14.60
N TYR A 200 -22.57 7.32 14.28
CA TYR A 200 -22.46 8.44 13.34
C TYR A 200 -21.45 9.47 13.85
N ASN A 201 -21.45 9.75 15.15
CA ASN A 201 -20.56 10.74 15.76
C ASN A 201 -19.08 10.33 15.81
N ILE A 202 -18.76 9.04 15.70
CA ILE A 202 -17.38 8.54 15.77
C ILE A 202 -16.86 7.96 14.45
N THR A 203 -17.70 7.89 13.43
CA THR A 203 -17.36 7.42 12.09
C THR A 203 -17.64 8.49 11.05
N MET A 204 -16.98 8.43 9.90
CA MET A 204 -17.33 9.30 8.77
C MET A 204 -17.48 8.51 7.47
N PRO A 205 -18.37 8.93 6.57
CA PRO A 205 -18.50 8.31 5.27
C PRO A 205 -17.26 8.61 4.41
N VAL A 206 -16.78 7.59 3.70
CA VAL A 206 -15.68 7.66 2.76
C VAL A 206 -16.17 7.09 1.44
N LEU A 207 -15.96 7.85 0.36
CA LEU A 207 -16.39 7.48 -0.98
C LEU A 207 -15.37 6.55 -1.66
N PRO A 208 -15.81 5.72 -2.63
CA PRO A 208 -14.90 4.95 -3.46
C PRO A 208 -14.04 5.86 -4.36
N VAL A 209 -12.95 5.32 -4.86
CA VAL A 209 -12.20 5.84 -6.02
C VAL A 209 -11.97 4.69 -7.01
N HIS A 210 -12.19 4.95 -8.30
CA HIS A 210 -11.81 4.02 -9.35
C HIS A 210 -10.41 4.40 -9.87
N LEU A 211 -9.39 3.59 -9.54
CA LEU A 211 -8.00 3.98 -9.70
C LEU A 211 -7.57 4.20 -11.15
N ALA A 212 -7.98 3.37 -12.10
CA ALA A 212 -7.62 3.55 -13.51
C ALA A 212 -8.14 4.89 -14.05
N ARG A 213 -9.37 5.27 -13.70
CA ARG A 213 -9.95 6.58 -14.05
C ARG A 213 -9.13 7.70 -13.41
N TYR A 214 -8.86 7.60 -12.12
CA TYR A 214 -8.06 8.60 -11.41
C TYR A 214 -6.67 8.79 -12.07
N VAL A 215 -6.01 7.68 -12.41
CA VAL A 215 -4.73 7.66 -13.12
C VAL A 215 -4.85 8.37 -14.46
N HIS A 216 -5.82 8.01 -15.31
CA HIS A 216 -6.00 8.65 -16.61
C HIS A 216 -6.28 10.16 -16.51
N GLU A 217 -7.00 10.61 -15.47
CA GLU A 217 -7.36 12.01 -15.29
C GLU A 217 -6.22 12.87 -14.71
N HIS A 218 -5.42 12.31 -13.80
CA HIS A 218 -4.47 13.10 -12.98
C HIS A 218 -3.02 12.76 -13.21
N MET A 219 -2.73 11.59 -13.78
CA MET A 219 -1.39 11.13 -14.04
C MET A 219 -1.22 11.20 -15.55
N SER A 220 -0.20 11.93 -16.00
CA SER A 220 0.24 11.85 -17.40
C SER A 220 0.42 10.38 -17.80
N SER A 221 0.54 10.09 -19.09
CA SER A 221 0.82 8.74 -19.64
C SER A 221 2.16 8.12 -19.19
N THR A 222 2.74 8.61 -18.10
CA THR A 222 3.92 8.13 -17.39
C THR A 222 3.64 6.75 -16.79
N PRO A 223 4.58 5.80 -16.93
CA PRO A 223 4.45 4.48 -16.33
C PRO A 223 4.31 4.50 -14.80
N ILE A 224 3.68 3.45 -14.26
CA ILE A 224 3.61 3.17 -12.84
C ILE A 224 4.72 2.17 -12.50
N SER A 225 5.74 2.56 -11.74
CA SER A 225 6.82 1.65 -11.36
C SER A 225 6.32 0.50 -10.53
N VAL A 226 5.51 0.80 -9.51
CA VAL A 226 4.99 -0.19 -8.59
C VAL A 226 3.65 0.24 -8.02
N ALA A 227 2.73 -0.71 -7.94
CA ALA A 227 1.56 -0.61 -7.06
C ALA A 227 1.79 -1.49 -5.83
N LYS A 228 1.51 -0.96 -4.64
CA LYS A 228 1.37 -1.74 -3.41
C LYS A 228 -0.10 -1.82 -3.02
N ILE A 229 -0.60 -3.00 -2.70
CA ILE A 229 -1.99 -3.25 -2.32
C ILE A 229 -2.02 -4.09 -1.05
N ASP A 230 -2.66 -3.56 -0.02
CA ASP A 230 -2.89 -4.25 1.25
C ASP A 230 -4.21 -3.75 1.83
N THR A 231 -5.28 -4.48 1.53
CA THR A 231 -6.66 -4.01 1.72
C THR A 231 -7.54 -5.01 2.44
N GLU A 232 -6.90 -5.91 3.17
CA GLU A 232 -7.52 -6.78 4.18
C GLU A 232 -8.76 -7.54 3.66
N GLY A 233 -8.61 -8.13 2.47
CA GLY A 233 -9.63 -8.93 1.78
C GLY A 233 -10.37 -8.21 0.64
N TYR A 234 -10.07 -6.94 0.38
CA TYR A 234 -10.69 -6.17 -0.71
C TYR A 234 -9.82 -6.10 -1.98
N GLU A 235 -8.74 -6.89 -2.03
CA GLU A 235 -7.69 -6.78 -3.05
C GLU A 235 -8.23 -6.90 -4.48
N ILE A 236 -9.17 -7.84 -4.71
CA ILE A 236 -9.69 -8.09 -6.05
C ILE A 236 -10.43 -6.88 -6.60
N HIS A 237 -11.23 -6.18 -5.78
CA HIS A 237 -11.88 -4.94 -6.23
C HIS A 237 -10.88 -3.83 -6.51
N VAL A 238 -9.75 -3.79 -5.80
CA VAL A 238 -8.66 -2.85 -6.10
C VAL A 238 -7.99 -3.19 -7.42
N LEU A 239 -7.71 -4.47 -7.67
CA LEU A 239 -7.15 -4.93 -8.95
C LEU A 239 -8.09 -4.61 -10.12
N GLU A 240 -9.39 -4.86 -9.96
CA GLU A 240 -10.41 -4.48 -10.93
C GLU A 240 -10.45 -2.97 -11.17
N SER A 241 -10.34 -2.16 -10.11
CA SER A 241 -10.26 -0.70 -10.24
C SER A 241 -9.06 -0.23 -11.06
N LEU A 242 -8.00 -1.04 -11.15
CA LEU A 242 -6.78 -0.78 -11.91
C LEU A 242 -6.79 -1.37 -13.32
N ARG A 243 -7.83 -2.13 -13.71
CA ARG A 243 -7.83 -2.93 -14.94
C ARG A 243 -7.44 -2.15 -16.19
N GLY A 244 -7.95 -0.93 -16.35
CA GLY A 244 -7.63 -0.06 -17.50
C GLY A 244 -6.16 0.41 -17.57
N VAL A 245 -5.42 0.34 -16.46
CA VAL A 245 -4.02 0.78 -16.36
C VAL A 245 -3.06 -0.36 -16.05
N TRP A 246 -3.53 -1.62 -16.09
CA TRP A 246 -2.65 -2.79 -15.93
C TRP A 246 -1.44 -2.74 -16.87
N PRO A 247 -1.53 -2.37 -18.16
CA PRO A 247 -0.37 -2.31 -19.05
C PRO A 247 0.70 -1.27 -18.64
N LEU A 248 0.35 -0.31 -17.78
CA LEU A 248 1.25 0.70 -17.26
C LEU A 248 1.99 0.24 -15.98
N LEU A 249 1.58 -0.88 -15.37
CA LEU A 249 2.18 -1.42 -14.16
C LEU A 249 3.47 -2.18 -14.49
N ASN A 250 4.61 -1.70 -14.01
CA ASN A 250 5.87 -2.42 -14.12
C ASN A 250 6.03 -3.47 -13.01
N ALA A 251 5.57 -3.17 -11.81
CA ALA A 251 5.58 -4.09 -10.69
C ALA A 251 4.32 -4.01 -9.82
N LEU A 252 4.06 -5.08 -9.09
CA LEU A 252 2.98 -5.16 -8.11
C LEU A 252 3.51 -5.85 -6.85
N VAL A 253 3.20 -5.29 -5.68
CA VAL A 253 3.40 -5.91 -4.36
C VAL A 253 2.03 -5.95 -3.69
N ILE A 254 1.45 -7.14 -3.58
CA ILE A 254 0.09 -7.31 -3.06
C ILE A 254 0.05 -8.34 -1.95
N GLU A 255 -0.62 -8.02 -0.84
CA GLU A 255 -0.97 -8.98 0.20
C GLU A 255 -2.34 -9.60 -0.09
N PHE A 256 -2.38 -10.86 -0.52
CA PHE A 256 -3.66 -11.54 -0.73
C PHE A 256 -4.19 -12.16 0.55
N GLN A 257 -5.51 -12.01 0.74
CA GLN A 257 -6.27 -12.73 1.76
C GLN A 257 -7.48 -13.45 1.16
N PRO A 258 -7.29 -14.55 0.39
CA PRO A 258 -8.36 -15.17 -0.40
C PRO A 258 -9.59 -15.62 0.40
N ASN A 259 -9.37 -16.02 1.66
CA ASN A 259 -10.46 -16.41 2.57
C ASN A 259 -11.43 -15.26 2.89
N ALA A 260 -11.00 -14.01 2.69
CA ALA A 260 -11.76 -12.81 2.98
C ALA A 260 -12.56 -12.29 1.77
N TRP A 261 -12.22 -12.72 0.56
CA TRP A 261 -12.86 -12.26 -0.67
C TRP A 261 -14.37 -12.48 -0.67
N LYS A 262 -14.85 -13.56 -0.04
CA LYS A 262 -16.29 -13.81 0.11
C LYS A 262 -17.03 -12.70 0.86
N PHE A 263 -16.37 -12.00 1.78
CA PHE A 263 -16.95 -10.84 2.48
C PHE A 263 -16.98 -9.59 1.61
N ALA A 264 -16.19 -9.56 0.53
CA ALA A 264 -16.24 -8.55 -0.52
C ALA A 264 -17.20 -8.93 -1.66
N ASN A 265 -17.99 -10.01 -1.50
CA ASN A 265 -18.81 -10.59 -2.56
C ASN A 265 -18.00 -11.02 -3.79
N VAL A 266 -16.79 -11.55 -3.56
CA VAL A 266 -15.90 -12.10 -4.60
C VAL A 266 -15.72 -13.59 -4.33
N SER A 267 -16.08 -14.44 -5.30
CA SER A 267 -15.82 -15.87 -5.20
C SER A 267 -14.32 -16.14 -5.36
N HIS A 268 -13.86 -17.30 -4.86
CA HIS A 268 -12.46 -17.68 -4.99
C HIS A 268 -12.04 -17.81 -6.46
N GLU A 269 -12.92 -18.38 -7.29
CA GLU A 269 -12.73 -18.57 -8.72
C GLU A 269 -12.63 -17.22 -9.45
N ALA A 270 -13.51 -16.27 -9.14
CA ALA A 270 -13.48 -14.93 -9.72
C ALA A 270 -12.20 -14.17 -9.36
N GLY A 271 -11.76 -14.27 -8.10
CA GLY A 271 -10.50 -13.68 -7.66
C GLY A 271 -9.28 -14.30 -8.34
N ILE A 272 -9.22 -15.63 -8.45
CA ILE A 272 -8.16 -16.32 -9.21
C ILE A 272 -8.16 -15.87 -10.68
N GLN A 273 -9.34 -15.78 -11.30
CA GLN A 273 -9.47 -15.38 -12.70
C GLN A 273 -8.93 -13.95 -12.91
N THR A 274 -9.25 -13.03 -12.01
CA THR A 274 -8.72 -11.65 -12.03
C THR A 274 -7.19 -11.64 -11.99
N VAL A 275 -6.59 -12.44 -11.09
CA VAL A 275 -5.13 -12.53 -10.95
C VAL A 275 -4.49 -13.16 -12.19
N LYS A 276 -5.10 -14.20 -12.78
CA LYS A 276 -4.63 -14.82 -14.02
C LYS A 276 -4.58 -13.80 -15.17
N GLU A 277 -5.66 -13.06 -15.36
CA GLU A 277 -5.75 -12.05 -16.42
C GLU A 277 -4.72 -10.93 -16.24
N LEU A 278 -4.52 -10.47 -15.01
CA LEU A 278 -3.46 -9.51 -14.67
C LEU A 278 -2.07 -10.06 -15.04
N MET A 279 -1.78 -11.29 -14.63
CA MET A 279 -0.48 -11.93 -14.89
C MET A 279 -0.24 -12.13 -16.39
N GLN A 280 -1.27 -12.52 -17.15
CA GLN A 280 -1.21 -12.67 -18.60
C GLN A 280 -0.97 -11.33 -19.29
N THR A 281 -1.71 -10.28 -18.89
CA THR A 281 -1.63 -8.94 -19.49
C THR A 281 -0.22 -8.33 -19.38
N ASN A 282 0.46 -8.56 -18.24
CA ASN A 282 1.76 -7.96 -17.96
C ASN A 282 2.94 -8.92 -18.01
N SER A 283 2.70 -10.20 -18.30
CA SER A 283 3.69 -11.28 -18.21
C SER A 283 4.42 -11.27 -16.86
N PHE A 284 3.67 -11.07 -15.76
CA PHE A 284 4.26 -11.02 -14.43
C PHE A 284 4.74 -12.40 -13.97
N VAL A 285 5.94 -12.44 -13.42
CA VAL A 285 6.43 -13.59 -12.65
C VAL A 285 6.08 -13.37 -11.19
N GLY A 286 5.34 -14.30 -10.60
CA GLY A 286 4.97 -14.24 -9.19
C GLY A 286 6.02 -14.83 -8.26
N VAL A 287 6.39 -14.08 -7.23
CA VAL A 287 7.17 -14.61 -6.10
C VAL A 287 6.29 -14.62 -4.87
N THR A 288 6.13 -15.80 -4.26
CA THR A 288 5.33 -15.97 -3.04
C THR A 288 6.21 -16.14 -1.81
N LEU A 289 5.77 -15.53 -0.70
CA LEU A 289 6.43 -15.66 0.59
C LEU A 289 5.77 -16.79 1.39
N PRO A 290 6.53 -17.81 1.84
CA PRO A 290 5.99 -18.78 2.76
C PRO A 290 5.70 -18.08 4.08
N HIS A 291 4.45 -18.13 4.53
CA HIS A 291 4.13 -17.66 5.86
C HIS A 291 4.84 -18.57 6.88
N ALA A 292 5.82 -18.05 7.60
CA ALA A 292 6.38 -18.77 8.74
C ALA A 292 5.24 -18.92 9.75
N ALA A 293 4.81 -20.16 10.02
CA ALA A 293 3.82 -20.38 11.06
C ALA A 293 4.43 -19.90 12.38
N ARG A 294 3.70 -19.10 13.17
CA ARG A 294 4.16 -18.55 14.46
C ARG A 294 4.71 -19.61 15.45
N ASN A 295 4.48 -20.90 15.20
CA ASN A 295 4.92 -22.01 16.04
C ASN A 295 6.12 -22.77 15.47
N GLU A 296 6.64 -22.41 14.30
CA GLU A 296 7.88 -22.99 13.79
C GLU A 296 9.08 -22.27 14.36
N GLN A 297 10.05 -23.04 14.85
CA GLN A 297 11.23 -22.52 15.55
C GLN A 297 11.92 -21.41 14.75
N PRO A 298 12.30 -20.27 15.37
CA PRO A 298 12.81 -19.06 14.72
C PRO A 298 14.15 -19.22 13.96
N HIS A 299 14.69 -20.44 13.87
CA HIS A 299 16.00 -20.71 13.27
C HIS A 299 15.93 -21.50 11.96
N LYS A 300 14.75 -21.91 11.48
CA LYS A 300 14.67 -22.55 10.15
C LYS A 300 14.65 -21.49 9.05
N PRO A 301 15.61 -21.48 8.12
CA PRO A 301 15.58 -20.58 6.98
C PRO A 301 14.29 -20.85 6.17
N ALA A 302 13.52 -19.80 5.92
CA ALA A 302 12.32 -19.91 5.10
C ALA A 302 12.73 -20.24 3.65
N HIS A 303 12.32 -21.41 3.15
CA HIS A 303 12.54 -21.76 1.75
C HIS A 303 11.60 -20.92 0.88
N LEU A 304 12.14 -19.91 0.20
CA LEU A 304 11.46 -19.18 -0.86
C LEU A 304 10.95 -20.18 -1.90
N ARG A 305 9.62 -20.26 -2.06
CA ARG A 305 9.01 -21.01 -3.15
C ARG A 305 8.75 -20.05 -4.29
N LEU A 306 9.55 -20.18 -5.34
CA LEU A 306 9.23 -19.62 -6.65
C LEU A 306 8.13 -20.49 -7.24
N CYS A 307 6.91 -19.97 -7.23
CA CYS A 307 5.80 -20.57 -7.94
C CYS A 307 5.72 -19.88 -9.31
N SER A 308 6.31 -20.47 -10.34
CA SER A 308 5.90 -20.14 -11.69
C SER A 308 4.50 -20.72 -11.90
N MET A 309 3.50 -19.87 -12.08
CA MET A 309 2.27 -20.35 -12.70
C MET A 309 2.63 -20.69 -14.14
N GLU A 310 2.64 -22.00 -14.46
CA GLU A 310 2.66 -22.43 -15.84
C GLU A 310 1.38 -21.88 -16.50
N LEU A 311 1.57 -20.88 -17.35
CA LEU A 311 0.53 -20.34 -18.21
C LEU A 311 0.24 -21.43 -19.25
N VAL A 312 -0.83 -22.20 -19.03
CA VAL A 312 -1.38 -23.15 -20.02
C VAL A 312 -2.02 -22.37 -21.16
#